data_AF-A0AAE0MM78-F1
#
_entry.id   AF-A0AAE0MM78-F1
#
_cell.length_a   1.000
_cell.length_b   1.000
_cell.length_c   1.000
_cell.angle_alpha   90.00
_cell.angle_beta   90.00
_cell.angle_gamma   90.00
#
_symmetry.space_group_name_H-M   'P 1'
#
loop_
_entity.id
_entity.type
_entity.pdbx_description
1 polymer ?
#
loop_
_entity_poly.entity_id
_entity_poly.type
_entity_poly.pdbx_seq_one_letter_code
_entity_poly.pdbx_strand_id
1 'polypeptide(L)'
;MTWISKTITVFGGLLLAHACYSAQEHSALQSLRAATSTLTSSSPTAAALPVDIAIETVVATLVILLGLVLGTRLLRPIQWRVWAGKIEREGEEGFVDNEGEVNKDYVGNPYRILETRPGFVDIRKQRREFAQWVKNGGSGGAGAQ
;
A
#
# COMPACT_ATOMS: atom_id res chain seq x y z
N MET A 1 -11.52 -2.38 2.28
CA MET A 1 -11.36 -2.81 3.69
C MET A 1 -9.92 -3.26 3.90
N THR A 2 -9.02 -2.32 4.18
CA THR A 2 -7.58 -2.59 4.32
C THR A 2 -7.25 -3.51 5.50
N TRP A 3 -8.15 -3.62 6.49
CA TRP A 3 -7.97 -4.46 7.66
C TRP A 3 -7.99 -5.97 7.36
N ILE A 4 -8.85 -6.44 6.45
CA ILE A 4 -8.88 -7.86 6.03
C ILE A 4 -7.57 -8.25 5.33
N SER A 5 -7.10 -7.43 4.39
CA SER A 5 -5.85 -7.70 3.68
C SER A 5 -4.64 -7.68 4.63
N LYS A 6 -4.59 -6.70 5.55
CA LYS A 6 -3.52 -6.60 6.55
C LYS A 6 -3.52 -7.80 7.48
N THR A 7 -4.68 -8.23 7.98
CA THR A 7 -4.78 -9.41 8.87
C THR A 7 -4.38 -10.70 8.16
N ILE A 8 -4.82 -10.91 6.91
CA ILE A 8 -4.40 -12.07 6.10
C ILE A 8 -2.88 -12.06 5.88
N THR A 9 -2.30 -10.91 5.52
CA THR A 9 -0.86 -10.78 5.29
C THR A 9 -0.06 -11.09 6.57
N VAL A 10 -0.48 -10.53 7.71
CA VAL A 10 0.17 -10.79 9.02
C VAL A 10 0.05 -12.24 9.42
N PHE A 11 -1.13 -12.85 9.25
CA PHE A 11 -1.35 -14.26 9.55
C PHE A 11 -0.48 -15.16 8.67
N GLY A 12 -0.40 -14.88 7.36
CA GLY A 12 0.52 -15.59 6.46
C GLY A 12 1.98 -15.44 6.87
N GLY A 13 2.40 -14.25 7.33
CA GLY A 13 3.73 -14.00 7.87
C GLY A 13 4.03 -14.83 9.13
N LEU A 14 3.04 -14.99 10.02
CA LEU A 14 3.17 -15.85 11.21
C LEU A 14 3.35 -17.32 10.81
N LEU A 15 2.54 -17.82 9.87
CA LEU A 15 2.68 -19.19 9.35
C LEU A 15 4.05 -19.40 8.70
N LEU A 16 4.55 -18.43 7.93
CA LEU A 16 5.86 -18.52 7.29
C LEU A 16 6.98 -18.53 8.33
N ALA A 17 6.90 -17.70 9.36
CA ALA A 17 7.86 -17.70 10.47
C ALA A 17 7.87 -19.05 11.20
N HIS A 18 6.69 -19.64 11.42
CA HIS A 18 6.57 -20.98 12.01
C HIS A 18 7.25 -22.05 11.14
N ALA A 19 6.97 -22.09 9.83
CA ALA A 19 7.56 -23.07 8.93
C ALA A 19 9.09 -22.90 8.79
N CYS A 20 9.58 -21.65 8.80
CA CYS A 20 11.02 -21.35 8.86
C CYS A 20 11.67 -21.86 10.16
N TYR A 21 10.99 -21.69 11.30
CA TYR A 21 11.46 -22.21 12.57
C TYR A 21 11.52 -23.74 12.57
N SER A 22 10.48 -24.42 12.07
CA SER A 22 10.47 -25.88 11.90
C SER A 22 11.60 -26.37 10.98
N ALA A 23 11.87 -25.67 9.88
CA ALA A 23 12.99 -25.98 8.99
C ALA A 23 14.35 -25.83 9.69
N GLN A 24 14.50 -24.80 10.53
CA GLN A 24 15.71 -24.56 11.32
C GLN A 24 15.92 -25.68 12.34
N GLU A 25 14.89 -26.04 13.12
CA GLU A 25 14.99 -27.13 14.09
C GLU A 25 15.34 -28.47 13.42
N HIS A 26 14.68 -28.78 12.30
CA HIS A 26 14.97 -29.98 11.52
C HIS A 26 16.44 -30.00 11.06
N SER A 27 16.93 -28.89 10.52
CA SER A 27 18.32 -28.77 10.04
C SER A 27 19.33 -28.86 11.19
N ALA A 28 19.02 -28.26 12.34
CA ALA A 28 19.85 -28.32 13.54
C ALA A 28 19.98 -29.77 14.07
N LEU A 29 18.86 -30.47 14.23
CA LEU A 29 18.86 -31.87 14.66
C LEU A 29 19.57 -32.79 13.67
N GLN A 30 19.39 -32.55 12.37
CA GLN A 30 20.04 -33.32 11.34
C GLN A 30 21.55 -33.09 11.32
N SER A 31 22.02 -31.85 11.48
CA SER A 31 23.46 -31.55 11.56
C SER A 31 24.10 -32.21 12.79
N LEU A 32 23.42 -32.23 13.94
CA LEU A 32 23.86 -32.95 15.13
C LEU A 32 23.92 -34.47 14.91
N ARG A 33 22.94 -35.03 14.20
CA ARG A 33 22.93 -36.46 13.81
C ARG A 33 24.06 -36.79 12.84
N ALA A 34 24.36 -35.92 11.89
CA ALA A 34 25.47 -36.11 10.97
C ALA A 34 26.82 -36.07 11.70
N ALA A 35 27.00 -35.13 12.64
CA ALA A 35 28.21 -35.04 13.46
C ALA A 35 28.41 -36.25 14.40
N THR A 36 27.33 -36.87 14.87
CA THR A 36 27.39 -38.13 15.65
C THR A 36 27.54 -39.37 14.77
N SER A 37 27.05 -39.35 13.54
CA SER A 37 27.22 -40.44 12.56
C SER A 37 28.66 -40.52 12.03
N THR A 38 29.38 -39.39 11.96
CA THR A 38 30.83 -39.40 11.67
C THR A 38 31.67 -40.07 12.76
N LEU A 39 31.16 -40.19 14.00
CA LEU A 39 31.79 -40.98 15.07
C LEU A 39 31.45 -42.48 14.96
N THR A 40 30.46 -42.85 14.14
CA THR A 40 29.92 -44.21 14.02
C THR A 40 29.80 -44.64 12.56
N SER A 41 30.92 -44.68 11.80
CA SER A 41 31.11 -45.24 10.43
C SER A 41 29.86 -45.44 9.56
N SER A 42 28.97 -44.44 9.48
CA SER A 42 27.75 -44.48 8.71
C SER A 42 27.70 -43.23 7.84
N SER A 43 27.61 -43.44 6.53
CA SER A 43 27.69 -42.37 5.53
C SER A 43 26.55 -41.37 5.75
N PRO A 44 26.82 -40.05 5.82
CA PRO A 44 25.76 -39.06 5.99
C PRO A 44 24.91 -39.00 4.71
N THR A 45 23.68 -39.49 4.78
CA THR A 45 22.67 -39.27 3.75
C THR A 45 22.27 -37.80 3.73
N ALA A 46 22.33 -37.15 2.57
CA ALA A 46 21.79 -35.81 2.37
C ALA A 46 20.28 -35.84 2.64
N ALA A 47 19.84 -35.45 3.83
CA ALA A 47 18.42 -35.46 4.13
C ALA A 47 17.75 -34.24 3.52
N ALA A 48 16.75 -34.51 2.71
CA ALA A 48 15.85 -33.52 2.15
C ALA A 48 14.92 -32.96 3.24
N LEU A 49 14.40 -31.76 3.00
CA LEU A 49 13.41 -31.16 3.89
C LEU A 49 12.13 -32.02 3.91
N PRO A 50 11.53 -32.28 5.08
CA PRO A 50 10.26 -32.97 5.18
C PRO A 50 9.18 -32.30 4.30
N VAL A 51 8.37 -33.12 3.64
CA VAL A 51 7.32 -32.65 2.72
C VAL A 51 6.31 -31.75 3.41
N ASP A 52 6.03 -31.98 4.68
CA ASP A 52 5.10 -31.19 5.48
C ASP A 52 5.55 -29.73 5.58
N ILE A 53 6.81 -29.50 5.98
CA ILE A 53 7.43 -28.17 6.05
C ILE A 53 7.44 -27.49 4.66
N ALA A 54 7.68 -28.26 3.59
CA ALA A 54 7.62 -27.74 2.24
C ALA A 54 6.18 -27.30 1.85
N ILE A 55 5.15 -28.05 2.23
CA ILE A 55 3.75 -27.68 1.96
C ILE A 55 3.36 -26.46 2.80
N GLU A 56 3.71 -26.42 4.09
CA GLU A 56 3.43 -25.29 4.98
C GLU A 56 4.03 -23.99 4.45
N THR A 57 5.28 -24.00 3.98
CA THR A 57 5.92 -22.81 3.38
C THR A 57 5.22 -22.36 2.10
N VAL A 58 4.84 -23.29 1.22
CA VAL A 58 4.08 -22.96 0.00
C VAL A 58 2.70 -22.38 0.34
N VAL A 59 1.99 -22.96 1.31
CA VAL A 59 0.68 -22.43 1.73
C VAL A 59 0.83 -21.06 2.38
N ALA A 60 1.81 -20.87 3.27
CA ALA A 60 2.06 -19.58 3.91
C ALA A 60 2.38 -18.48 2.88
N THR A 61 3.22 -18.78 1.88
CA THR A 61 3.52 -17.83 0.80
C THR A 61 2.29 -17.49 -0.04
N LEU A 62 1.43 -18.47 -0.37
CA LEU A 62 0.16 -18.21 -1.07
C LEU A 62 -0.78 -17.32 -0.25
N VAL A 63 -0.87 -17.53 1.07
CA VAL A 63 -1.70 -16.69 1.96
C VAL A 63 -1.17 -15.25 2.00
N ILE A 64 0.15 -15.06 2.07
CA ILE A 64 0.77 -13.72 2.01
C ILE A 64 0.46 -13.04 0.68
N LEU A 65 0.65 -13.74 -0.45
CA LEU A 65 0.34 -13.21 -1.78
C LEU A 65 -1.13 -12.81 -1.91
N LEU A 66 -2.05 -13.65 -1.41
CA LEU A 66 -3.47 -13.34 -1.38
C LEU A 66 -3.75 -12.07 -0.56
N GLY A 67 -3.17 -11.96 0.63
CA GLY A 67 -3.28 -10.78 1.48
C GLY A 67 -2.79 -9.52 0.78
N LEU A 68 -1.63 -9.57 0.13
CA LEU A 68 -1.06 -8.45 -0.61
C LEU A 68 -1.92 -8.05 -1.80
N VAL A 69 -2.40 -9.01 -2.61
CA VAL A 69 -3.26 -8.74 -3.78
C VAL A 69 -4.59 -8.11 -3.35
N LEU A 70 -5.24 -8.64 -2.31
CA LEU A 70 -6.47 -8.06 -1.76
C LEU A 70 -6.27 -6.66 -1.15
N GLY A 71 -5.03 -6.32 -0.79
CA GLY A 71 -4.65 -5.02 -0.27
C GLY A 71 -4.38 -3.96 -1.33
N THR A 72 -4.30 -4.37 -2.59
CA THR A 72 -4.02 -3.42 -3.68
C THR A 72 -5.17 -2.43 -3.86
N ARG A 73 -4.82 -1.19 -4.20
CA ARG A 73 -5.80 -0.16 -4.53
C ARG A 73 -6.39 -0.46 -5.90
N LEU A 74 -7.67 -0.13 -6.07
CA LEU A 74 -8.33 -0.23 -7.36
C LEU A 74 -7.63 0.70 -8.36
N LEU A 75 -7.45 0.20 -9.59
CA LEU A 75 -6.88 0.97 -10.69
C LEU A 75 -7.77 2.17 -11.01
N ARG A 76 -7.13 3.30 -11.33
CA ARG A 76 -7.84 4.47 -11.82
C ARG A 76 -8.47 4.17 -13.18
N PRO A 77 -9.67 4.69 -13.46
CA PRO A 77 -10.28 4.55 -14.77
C PRO A 77 -9.41 5.21 -15.84
N ILE A 78 -9.20 4.51 -16.96
CA ILE A 78 -8.37 4.98 -18.08
C ILE A 78 -9.04 6.16 -18.80
N GLN A 79 -10.38 6.18 -18.84
CA GLN A 79 -11.14 7.22 -19.52
C GLN A 79 -11.25 8.48 -18.65
N TRP A 80 -10.67 9.59 -19.14
CA TRP A 80 -10.64 10.87 -18.41
C TRP A 80 -12.02 11.43 -18.06
N ARG A 81 -13.02 11.24 -18.94
CA ARG A 81 -14.40 11.65 -18.64
C ARG A 81 -14.98 10.89 -17.43
N VAL A 82 -14.69 9.59 -17.32
CA VAL A 82 -15.16 8.77 -16.19
C VAL A 82 -14.43 9.17 -14.92
N TRP A 83 -13.13 9.45 -15.02
CA TRP A 83 -12.34 9.96 -13.89
C TRP A 83 -12.84 11.33 -13.40
N ALA A 84 -13.02 12.28 -14.32
CA ALA A 84 -13.52 13.62 -14.01
C ALA A 84 -14.91 13.55 -13.35
N GLY A 85 -15.84 12.78 -13.92
CA GLY A 85 -17.17 12.59 -13.31
C GLY A 85 -17.13 11.89 -11.95
N LYS A 86 -16.14 11.02 -11.71
CA LYS A 86 -15.91 10.43 -10.38
C LYS A 86 -15.43 11.48 -9.38
N ILE A 87 -14.46 12.32 -9.77
CA ILE A 87 -13.96 13.42 -8.93
C ILE A 87 -15.05 14.43 -8.61
N GLU A 88 -15.88 14.82 -9.59
CA GLU A 88 -16.98 15.77 -9.37
C GLU A 88 -18.03 15.25 -8.38
N ARG A 89 -18.27 13.93 -8.37
CA ARG A 89 -19.24 13.31 -7.46
C ARG A 89 -18.69 13.07 -6.06
N GLU A 90 -17.45 12.61 -5.97
CA GLU A 90 -16.84 12.15 -4.71
C GLU A 90 -15.98 13.22 -4.03
N GLY A 91 -15.66 14.31 -4.74
CA GLY A 91 -14.82 15.40 -4.25
C GLY A 91 -13.41 14.93 -3.88
N GLU A 92 -12.66 15.79 -3.18
CA GLU A 92 -11.35 15.41 -2.61
C GLU A 92 -11.52 14.44 -1.42
N GLU A 93 -12.67 14.49 -0.75
CA GLU A 93 -13.05 13.64 0.39
C GLU A 93 -13.15 12.15 0.02
N GLY A 94 -13.54 11.84 -1.22
CA GLY A 94 -13.57 10.47 -1.72
C GLY A 94 -12.21 9.85 -2.03
N PHE A 95 -11.15 10.66 -2.00
CA PHE A 95 -9.77 10.22 -2.25
C PHE A 95 -8.89 10.39 -1.02
N VAL A 96 -9.49 10.34 0.16
CA VAL A 96 -8.76 10.36 1.42
C VAL A 96 -8.31 8.94 1.78
N ASP A 97 -7.03 8.79 2.13
CA ASP A 97 -6.47 7.53 2.61
C ASP A 97 -7.01 7.19 4.00
N ASN A 98 -6.73 5.97 4.51
CA ASN A 98 -7.26 5.54 5.82
C ASN A 98 -6.71 6.40 6.97
N GLU A 99 -5.64 7.14 6.72
CA GLU A 99 -4.96 8.05 7.61
C GLU A 99 -5.54 9.48 7.59
N GLY A 100 -6.57 9.77 6.78
CA GLY A 100 -7.18 11.11 6.70
C GLY A 100 -6.48 12.10 5.76
N GLU A 101 -5.41 11.66 5.09
CA GLU A 101 -4.65 12.46 4.12
C GLU A 101 -5.16 12.27 2.69
N VAL A 102 -5.12 13.33 1.88
CA VAL A 102 -5.43 13.22 0.44
C VAL A 102 -4.42 12.28 -0.20
N ASN A 103 -4.93 11.29 -0.91
CA ASN A 103 -4.13 10.25 -1.52
C ASN A 103 -3.04 10.85 -2.42
N LYS A 104 -1.80 10.39 -2.24
CA LYS A 104 -0.63 10.84 -3.04
C LYS A 104 -0.82 10.66 -4.55
N ASP A 105 -1.68 9.72 -4.94
CA ASP A 105 -2.04 9.44 -6.32
C ASP A 105 -3.22 10.30 -6.83
N TYR A 106 -3.71 11.26 -6.05
CA TYR A 106 -4.75 12.17 -6.50
C TYR A 106 -4.17 13.22 -7.46
N VAL A 107 -4.62 13.18 -8.72
CA VAL A 107 -4.15 14.09 -9.79
C VAL A 107 -5.14 15.25 -10.04
N GLY A 108 -6.28 15.25 -9.35
CA GLY A 108 -7.35 16.24 -9.56
C GLY A 108 -8.08 16.07 -10.90
N ASN A 109 -9.00 17.00 -11.18
CA ASN A 109 -9.76 17.01 -12.42
C ASN A 109 -8.83 17.25 -13.64
N PRO A 110 -8.76 16.33 -14.62
CA PRO A 110 -7.91 16.49 -15.80
C PRO A 110 -8.33 17.68 -16.68
N TYR A 111 -9.59 18.11 -16.62
CA TYR A 111 -10.11 19.24 -17.39
C TYR A 111 -9.96 20.60 -16.71
N ARG A 112 -9.37 20.64 -15.50
CA ARG A 112 -9.20 21.88 -14.71
C ARG A 112 -8.56 23.01 -15.50
N ILE A 113 -7.62 22.70 -16.39
CA ILE A 113 -6.94 23.72 -17.22
C ILE A 113 -7.87 24.37 -18.26
N LEU A 114 -8.84 23.62 -18.79
CA LEU A 114 -9.82 24.13 -19.74
C LEU A 114 -10.90 24.98 -19.07
N GLU A 115 -11.21 24.67 -17.81
CA GLU A 115 -12.16 25.41 -16.98
C GLU A 115 -11.55 26.71 -16.45
N THR A 116 -10.35 26.62 -15.86
CA THR A 116 -9.67 27.77 -15.25
C THR A 116 -9.03 28.71 -16.26
N ARG A 117 -8.74 28.22 -17.47
CA ARG A 117 -8.15 28.98 -18.59
C ARG A 117 -7.05 29.95 -18.14
N PRO A 118 -5.96 29.45 -17.54
CA PRO A 118 -4.95 30.32 -16.92
C PRO A 118 -4.33 31.33 -17.89
N GLY A 119 -4.30 31.02 -19.19
CA GLY A 119 -3.80 31.93 -20.24
C GLY A 119 -4.73 33.11 -20.57
N PHE A 120 -5.98 33.10 -20.11
CA PHE A 120 -6.97 34.16 -20.37
C PHE A 120 -7.28 34.99 -19.13
N VAL A 121 -6.48 34.84 -18.07
CA VAL A 121 -6.69 35.57 -16.82
C VAL A 121 -6.29 37.04 -17.00
N ASP A 122 -7.16 37.96 -16.58
CA ASP A 122 -6.81 39.38 -16.52
C ASP A 122 -5.88 39.67 -15.33
N ILE A 123 -4.58 39.63 -15.63
CA ILE A 123 -3.50 39.89 -14.67
C ILE A 123 -3.63 41.28 -14.03
N ARG A 124 -4.14 42.27 -14.76
CA ARG A 124 -4.26 43.66 -14.25
C ARG A 124 -5.43 43.78 -13.28
N LYS A 125 -6.53 43.07 -13.53
CA LYS A 125 -7.64 42.98 -12.58
C LYS A 125 -7.21 42.26 -11.30
N GLN A 126 -6.58 41.09 -11.40
CA GLN A 126 -6.11 40.35 -10.22
C GLN A 126 -5.13 41.14 -9.35
N ARG A 127 -4.19 41.87 -9.96
CA ARG A 127 -3.25 42.73 -9.21
C ARG A 127 -3.96 43.85 -8.45
N ARG A 128 -5.02 44.44 -9.02
CA ARG A 128 -5.82 45.48 -8.35
C ARG A 128 -6.62 44.89 -7.19
N GLU A 129 -7.25 43.74 -7.39
CA GLU A 129 -7.99 43.03 -6.35
C GLU A 129 -7.08 42.62 -5.19
N PHE A 130 -5.89 42.09 -5.49
CA PHE A 130 -4.89 41.77 -4.48
C PHE A 130 -4.43 43.02 -3.71
N ALA A 131 -4.14 44.12 -4.40
CA ALA A 131 -3.74 45.38 -3.75
C ALA A 131 -4.85 45.95 -2.85
N GLN A 132 -6.12 45.84 -3.27
CA GLN A 132 -7.27 46.21 -2.43
C GLN A 132 -7.41 45.29 -1.22
N TRP A 133 -7.24 43.99 -1.39
CA TRP A 133 -7.27 43.01 -0.29
C TRP A 133 -6.17 43.27 0.75
N VAL A 134 -4.93 43.55 0.31
CA VAL A 134 -3.82 43.94 1.21
C VAL A 134 -4.15 45.23 1.96
N LYS A 135 -4.71 46.24 1.26
CA LYS A 135 -5.11 47.50 1.88
C LYS A 135 -6.22 47.34 2.92
N ASN A 136 -7.09 46.34 2.74
CA ASN A 136 -8.19 46.02 3.65
C ASN A 136 -7.78 45.03 4.76
N GLY A 137 -6.49 44.78 4.96
CA GLY A 137 -5.97 44.06 6.13
C GLY A 137 -6.19 42.54 6.10
N GLY A 138 -6.50 41.94 4.94
CA GLY A 138 -6.62 40.48 4.81
C GLY A 138 -7.86 39.85 5.48
N SER A 139 -8.80 40.64 5.98
CA SER A 139 -9.98 40.18 6.74
C SER A 139 -11.10 39.63 5.87
N GLY A 140 -10.81 38.59 5.08
CA GLY A 140 -11.81 37.81 4.35
C GLY A 140 -12.22 36.50 5.04
N GLY A 141 -11.69 36.21 6.24
CA GLY A 141 -11.85 34.89 6.89
C GLY A 141 -11.88 34.90 8.42
N ALA A 142 -12.23 36.02 9.06
CA ALA A 142 -12.43 36.08 10.50
C ALA A 142 -13.72 36.86 10.80
N GLY A 143 -14.87 36.21 10.61
CA GLY A 143 -16.16 36.86 10.84
C GLY A 143 -17.38 36.08 10.37
N ALA A 144 -17.55 34.85 10.82
CA ALA A 144 -18.86 34.23 10.99
C ALA A 144 -18.75 33.25 12.17
N GLN A 145 -19.19 33.72 13.33
CA GLN A 145 -19.62 32.89 14.46
C GLN A 145 -20.95 32.20 14.08
#